data_AF-A0A7S2J7R3-F1
#
_entry.id   AF-A0A7S2J7R3-F1
#
_cell.length_a   1.000
_cell.length_b   1.000
_cell.length_c   1.000
_cell.angle_alpha   90.00
_cell.angle_beta   90.00
_cell.angle_gamma   90.00
#
_symmetry.space_group_name_H-M   'P 1'
#
loop_
_entity.id
_entity.type
_entity.pdbx_description
1 polymer ?
#
loop_
_entity_poly.entity_id
_entity_poly.type
_entity_poly.pdbx_seq_one_letter_code
_entity_poly.pdbx_strand_id
1 'polypeptide(L)'
;ARSIMQHRMEGAMNLDACQALLPILQDLLSSKYEDFVGTAAQFVEVLLEHFGDLISETRLSCAKLNERQVDLVREDRLRKCNACYDHFQEIHRLLPREQGAGRFSGVRSSLRTFLGKS
;
A
#
# COMPACT_ATOMS: atom_id res chain seq x y z
N ALA A 1 -19.77 -12.16 -12.29
CA ALA A 1 -19.38 -11.80 -10.90
C ALA A 1 -18.04 -11.07 -10.82
N ARG A 2 -16.93 -11.61 -11.39
CA ARG A 2 -15.60 -10.94 -11.39
C ARG A 2 -15.55 -9.56 -12.07
N SER A 3 -16.30 -9.33 -13.15
CA SER A 3 -16.22 -8.05 -13.90
C SER A 3 -17.04 -6.88 -13.34
N ILE A 4 -17.91 -7.10 -12.34
CA ILE A 4 -18.75 -6.01 -11.79
C ILE A 4 -18.01 -5.24 -10.69
N MET A 5 -17.09 -5.87 -9.97
CA MET A 5 -16.27 -5.18 -8.96
C MET A 5 -15.19 -4.29 -9.56
N GLN A 6 -14.73 -4.57 -10.79
CA GLN A 6 -13.66 -3.82 -11.44
C GLN A 6 -14.12 -2.43 -11.90
N HIS A 7 -15.29 -2.32 -12.54
CA HIS A 7 -15.77 -1.06 -13.11
C HIS A 7 -16.38 -0.07 -12.10
N ARG A 8 -16.62 -0.45 -10.84
CA ARG A 8 -17.22 0.44 -9.83
C ARG A 8 -16.22 0.95 -8.78
N MET A 9 -14.99 0.41 -8.77
CA MET A 9 -13.96 0.76 -7.77
C MET A 9 -13.02 1.89 -8.21
N GLU A 10 -12.91 2.16 -9.52
CA GLU A 10 -12.02 3.20 -10.08
C GLU A 10 -12.33 4.63 -9.57
N GLY A 11 -13.52 4.86 -9.00
CA GLY A 11 -13.88 6.12 -8.32
C GLY A 11 -14.03 6.03 -6.79
N ALA A 12 -13.96 4.83 -6.19
CA ALA A 12 -14.25 4.61 -4.77
C ALA A 12 -13.00 4.37 -3.91
N MET A 13 -11.89 3.94 -4.50
CA MET A 13 -10.62 3.83 -3.80
C MET A 13 -9.88 5.16 -3.88
N ASN A 14 -9.90 5.91 -2.78
CA ASN A 14 -9.07 7.11 -2.59
C ASN A 14 -7.96 6.82 -1.56
N LEU A 15 -7.04 7.77 -1.40
CA LEU A 15 -5.90 7.61 -0.48
C LEU A 15 -6.35 7.42 0.98
N ASP A 16 -7.46 8.02 1.37
CA ASP A 16 -8.06 7.83 2.71
C ASP A 16 -8.52 6.38 2.93
N ALA A 17 -9.14 5.77 1.91
CA ALA A 17 -9.52 4.36 1.95
C ALA A 17 -8.28 3.46 2.00
N CYS A 18 -7.24 3.76 1.22
CA CYS A 18 -5.97 3.03 1.27
C CYS A 18 -5.37 3.07 2.69
N GLN A 19 -5.30 4.26 3.29
CA GLN A 19 -4.80 4.44 4.65
C GLN A 19 -5.63 3.66 5.70
N ALA A 20 -6.95 3.64 5.56
CA ALA A 20 -7.84 2.92 6.49
C ALA A 20 -7.79 1.39 6.32
N LEU A 21 -7.57 0.90 5.10
CA LEU A 21 -7.55 -0.53 4.78
C LEU A 21 -6.22 -1.19 5.16
N LEU A 22 -5.10 -0.49 5.02
CA LEU A 22 -3.77 -1.06 5.28
C LEU A 22 -3.57 -1.65 6.69
N PRO A 23 -4.07 -1.03 7.78
CA PRO A 23 -4.05 -1.63 9.12
C PRO A 23 -4.85 -2.94 9.20
N ILE A 24 -6.03 -2.99 8.59
CA ILE A 24 -6.88 -4.19 8.56
C ILE A 24 -6.15 -5.33 7.84
N LEU A 25 -5.40 -5.02 6.78
CA LEU A 25 -4.61 -6.01 6.06
C LEU A 25 -3.42 -6.52 6.87
N GLN A 26 -2.80 -5.68 7.71
CA GLN A 26 -1.75 -6.12 8.64
C GLN A 26 -2.29 -7.13 9.65
N ASP A 27 -3.49 -6.88 10.19
CA ASP A 27 -4.16 -7.80 11.11
C ASP A 27 -4.48 -9.14 10.42
N LEU A 28 -4.98 -9.10 9.19
CA LEU A 28 -5.28 -10.31 8.41
C LEU A 28 -4.01 -11.10 8.02
N LEU A 29 -2.91 -10.42 7.72
CA LEU A 29 -1.61 -11.04 7.46
C LEU A 29 -1.02 -11.71 8.70
N SER A 30 -1.38 -11.22 9.89
CA SER A 30 -1.00 -11.80 11.18
C SER A 30 -1.97 -12.90 11.64
N SER A 31 -2.99 -13.23 10.83
CA SER A 31 -3.97 -14.26 11.15
C SER A 31 -3.37 -15.67 11.08
N LYS A 32 -3.89 -16.56 11.92
CA LYS A 32 -3.54 -18.00 11.89
C LYS A 32 -4.11 -18.74 10.67
N TYR A 33 -5.01 -18.12 9.92
CA TYR A 33 -5.68 -18.74 8.77
C TYR A 33 -4.97 -18.37 7.48
N GLU A 34 -4.37 -19.36 6.81
CA GLU A 34 -3.60 -19.13 5.58
C GLU A 34 -4.40 -18.52 4.44
N ASP A 35 -5.71 -18.76 4.38
CA ASP A 35 -6.60 -18.15 3.38
C ASP A 35 -6.73 -16.65 3.59
N PHE A 36 -6.85 -16.19 4.84
CA PHE A 36 -6.91 -14.77 5.17
C PHE A 36 -5.60 -14.07 4.85
N VAL A 37 -4.46 -14.70 5.17
CA VAL A 37 -3.13 -14.18 4.81
C VAL A 37 -2.99 -14.10 3.28
N GLY A 38 -3.48 -15.11 2.56
CA GLY A 38 -3.47 -15.15 1.09
C GLY A 38 -4.29 -14.02 0.47
N THR A 39 -5.54 -13.86 0.90
CA THR A 39 -6.42 -12.78 0.43
C THR A 39 -5.88 -11.41 0.78
N ALA A 40 -5.36 -11.23 2.00
CA ALA A 40 -4.78 -9.95 2.42
C ALA A 40 -3.56 -9.58 1.56
N ALA A 41 -2.65 -10.53 1.28
CA ALA A 41 -1.51 -10.29 0.41
C ALA A 41 -1.94 -9.87 -1.01
N GLN A 42 -2.91 -10.58 -1.61
CA GLN A 42 -3.44 -10.20 -2.92
C GLN A 42 -4.03 -8.79 -2.93
N PHE A 43 -4.74 -8.42 -1.85
CA PHE A 43 -5.34 -7.10 -1.76
C PHE A 43 -4.29 -6.00 -1.55
N VAL A 44 -3.22 -6.28 -0.80
CA VAL A 44 -2.05 -5.40 -0.70
C VAL A 44 -1.42 -5.18 -2.08
N GLU A 45 -1.32 -6.22 -2.92
CA GLU A 45 -0.80 -6.09 -4.29
C GLU A 45 -1.63 -5.09 -5.10
N VAL A 46 -2.96 -5.23 -5.07
CA VAL A 46 -3.88 -4.33 -5.79
C VAL A 46 -3.74 -2.88 -5.31
N LEU A 47 -3.65 -2.67 -3.99
CA LEU A 47 -3.46 -1.34 -3.42
C LEU A 47 -2.12 -0.74 -3.83
N LEU A 48 -1.07 -1.56 -3.86
CA LEU A 48 0.26 -1.14 -4.26
C LEU A 48 0.30 -0.77 -5.76
N GLU A 49 -0.34 -1.56 -6.62
CA GLU A 49 -0.45 -1.26 -8.06
C GLU A 49 -1.23 0.03 -8.32
N HIS A 50 -2.28 0.33 -7.54
CA HIS A 50 -3.09 1.54 -7.74
C HIS A 50 -2.46 2.80 -7.13
N PHE A 51 -1.89 2.71 -5.92
CA PHE A 51 -1.43 3.87 -5.16
C PHE A 51 0.09 4.02 -5.09
N GLY A 52 0.86 3.00 -5.49
CA GLY A 52 2.32 2.99 -5.35
C GLY A 52 2.99 4.15 -6.08
N ASP A 53 2.61 4.42 -7.33
CA ASP A 53 3.17 5.53 -8.09
C ASP A 53 2.78 6.87 -7.48
N LEU A 54 1.50 7.07 -7.12
CA LEU A 54 1.02 8.30 -6.47
C LEU A 54 1.76 8.60 -5.16
N ILE A 55 1.97 7.56 -4.33
CA ILE A 55 2.68 7.68 -3.05
C ILE A 55 4.15 8.05 -3.30
N SER A 56 4.83 7.32 -4.19
CA SER A 56 6.24 7.54 -4.52
C SER A 56 6.46 8.95 -5.10
N GLU A 57 5.66 9.33 -6.10
CA GLU A 57 5.74 10.64 -6.74
C GLU A 57 5.44 11.78 -5.76
N THR A 58 4.42 11.64 -4.91
CA THR A 58 4.09 12.66 -3.91
C THR A 58 5.24 12.83 -2.91
N ARG A 59 5.81 11.73 -2.41
CA ARG A 59 6.94 11.76 -1.48
C ARG A 59 8.18 12.39 -2.10
N LEU A 60 8.55 11.98 -3.32
CA LEU A 60 9.71 12.51 -4.05
C LEU A 60 9.54 13.97 -4.46
N SER A 61 8.33 14.38 -4.85
CA SER A 61 8.05 15.75 -5.30
C SER A 61 8.04 16.74 -4.14
N CYS A 62 7.46 16.36 -3.00
CA CYS A 62 7.47 17.21 -1.81
C CYS A 62 8.86 17.33 -1.18
N ALA A 63 9.73 16.31 -1.28
CA ALA A 63 11.11 16.39 -0.81
C ALA A 63 11.96 17.46 -1.53
N LYS A 64 11.53 17.90 -2.72
CA LYS A 64 12.26 18.88 -3.55
C LYS A 64 11.74 20.32 -3.39
N LEU A 65 10.70 20.55 -2.60
CA LEU A 65 10.06 21.86 -2.48
C LEU A 65 10.54 22.59 -1.22
N ASN A 66 11.01 23.81 -1.43
CA ASN A 66 11.49 24.72 -0.40
C ASN A 66 10.30 25.11 0.50
N GLU A 67 10.52 25.07 1.82
CA GLU A 67 9.54 25.14 2.94
C GLU A 67 8.62 26.39 2.99
N ARG A 68 8.56 27.22 1.95
CA ARG A 68 8.02 28.59 2.04
C ARG A 68 6.60 28.79 1.51
N GLN A 69 5.89 27.73 1.12
CA GLN A 69 4.48 27.82 0.74
C GLN A 69 3.64 26.91 1.61
N VAL A 70 2.85 27.52 2.50
CA VAL A 70 1.87 26.87 3.38
C VAL A 70 0.73 26.32 2.51
N ASP A 71 0.96 25.16 1.92
CA ASP A 71 -0.06 24.41 1.18
C ASP A 71 -0.51 23.21 2.03
N LEU A 72 -1.45 23.48 2.94
CA LEU A 72 -2.02 22.50 3.86
C LEU A 72 -2.58 21.26 3.14
N VAL A 73 -3.06 21.42 1.91
CA VAL A 73 -3.62 20.32 1.11
C VAL A 73 -2.51 19.39 0.63
N ARG A 74 -1.36 19.94 0.21
CA ARG A 74 -0.18 19.15 -0.17
C ARG A 74 0.46 18.47 1.03
N GLU A 75 0.54 19.17 2.18
CA GLU A 75 1.03 18.59 3.42
C GLU A 75 0.14 17.44 3.92
N ASP A 76 -1.19 17.59 3.82
CA ASP A 76 -2.13 16.53 4.17
C ASP A 76 -1.98 15.31 3.26
N ARG A 77 -1.88 15.52 1.95
CA ARG A 77 -1.62 14.43 1.00
C ARG A 77 -0.29 13.73 1.30
N LEU A 78 0.78 14.48 1.56
CA LEU A 78 2.07 13.91 1.91
C LEU A 78 2.00 13.09 3.20
N ARG A 79 1.33 13.59 4.23
CA ARG A 79 1.13 12.87 5.50
C ARG A 79 0.44 11.53 5.28
N LYS A 80 -0.62 11.52 4.47
CA LYS A 80 -1.36 10.29 4.12
C LYS A 80 -0.49 9.32 3.31
N CYS A 81 0.23 9.81 2.31
CA CYS A 81 1.18 9.02 1.54
C CYS A 81 2.28 8.41 2.43
N ASN A 82 2.77 9.15 3.42
CA ASN A 82 3.74 8.66 4.39
C ASN A 82 3.15 7.56 5.27
N ALA A 83 1.95 7.77 5.81
CA ALA A 83 1.27 6.73 6.59
C ALA A 83 1.05 5.44 5.79
N CYS A 84 0.62 5.54 4.52
CA CYS A 84 0.49 4.38 3.65
C CYS A 84 1.82 3.68 3.40
N TYR A 85 2.89 4.45 3.15
CA TYR A 85 4.24 3.90 2.95
C TYR A 85 4.73 3.14 4.18
N ASP A 86 4.56 3.71 5.38
CA ASP A 86 4.98 3.07 6.64
C ASP A 86 4.22 1.75 6.86
N HIS A 87 2.92 1.72 6.54
CA HIS A 87 2.16 0.48 6.56
C HIS A 87 2.64 -0.54 5.52
N PHE A 88 3.00 -0.13 4.31
CA PHE A 88 3.60 -1.04 3.32
C PHE A 88 4.95 -1.60 3.78
N GLN A 89 5.75 -0.81 4.51
CA GLN A 89 6.98 -1.30 5.14
C GLN A 89 6.69 -2.37 6.20
N GLU A 90 5.71 -2.13 7.06
CA GLU A 90 5.34 -3.10 8.09
C GLU A 90 4.76 -4.39 7.47
N ILE A 91 3.92 -4.27 6.44
CA ILE A 91 3.42 -5.42 5.68
C ILE A 91 4.58 -6.23 5.08
N HIS A 92 5.58 -5.58 4.48
CA HIS A 92 6.75 -6.27 3.96
C HIS A 92 7.51 -7.05 5.05
N ARG A 93 7.51 -6.55 6.30
CA ARG A 93 8.10 -7.22 7.46
C ARG A 93 7.27 -8.42 7.93
N LEU A 94 5.94 -8.32 7.88
CA LEU A 94 5.00 -9.37 8.31
C LEU A 94 4.95 -10.57 7.36
N LEU A 95 5.31 -10.41 6.08
CA LEU A 95 5.24 -11.49 5.10
C LEU A 95 6.15 -12.68 5.48
N PRO A 96 5.62 -13.91 5.60
CA PRO A 96 6.38 -15.09 6.04
C PRO A 96 7.59 -15.35 5.16
N ARG A 97 8.78 -15.60 5.73
CA ARG A 97 10.02 -15.82 4.98
C ARG A 97 10.23 -17.27 4.52
N GLU A 98 9.82 -18.24 5.34
CA GLU A 98 10.29 -19.63 5.24
C GLU A 98 9.19 -20.65 4.88
N GLN A 99 7.91 -20.34 5.11
CA GLN A 99 6.78 -21.27 4.88
C GLN A 99 5.80 -20.64 3.89
N GLY A 100 5.76 -21.14 2.65
CA GLY A 100 4.93 -20.57 1.57
C GLY A 100 5.61 -19.48 0.71
N ALA A 101 6.95 -19.41 0.71
CA ALA A 101 7.74 -18.38 0.03
C ALA A 101 7.37 -18.14 -1.45
N GLY A 102 6.93 -19.18 -2.17
CA GLY A 102 6.46 -19.05 -3.54
C GLY A 102 5.17 -18.23 -3.69
N ARG A 103 4.19 -18.43 -2.79
CA ARG A 103 2.87 -17.80 -2.88
C ARG A 103 2.91 -16.29 -2.68
N PHE A 104 3.80 -15.82 -1.81
CA PHE A 104 3.96 -14.39 -1.50
C PHE A 104 5.16 -13.74 -2.20
N SER A 105 5.81 -14.47 -3.11
CA SER A 105 7.02 -13.99 -3.80
C SER A 105 6.75 -12.73 -4.63
N GLY A 106 5.61 -12.70 -5.35
CA GLY A 106 5.16 -11.56 -6.17
C GLY A 106 5.00 -10.28 -5.34
N VAL A 107 4.03 -10.27 -4.42
CA VAL A 107 3.79 -9.17 -3.46
C VAL A 107 5.07 -8.68 -2.80
N ARG A 108 5.93 -9.58 -2.31
CA ARG A 108 7.17 -9.18 -1.63
C ARG A 108 8.14 -8.48 -2.58
N SER A 109 8.24 -8.95 -3.82
CA SER A 109 9.08 -8.35 -4.86
C SER A 109 8.55 -6.97 -5.26
N SER A 110 7.24 -6.86 -5.43
CA SER A 110 6.54 -5.60 -5.71
C SER A 110 6.77 -4.59 -4.58
N LEU A 111 6.53 -4.99 -3.32
CA LEU A 111 6.78 -4.15 -2.14
C LEU A 111 8.24 -3.73 -2.03
N ARG A 112 9.19 -4.66 -2.19
CA ARG A 112 10.62 -4.33 -2.13
C ARG A 112 11.00 -3.30 -3.19
N THR A 113 10.47 -3.45 -4.40
CA THR A 113 10.72 -2.53 -5.51
C THR A 113 10.14 -1.15 -5.22
N PHE A 114 8.90 -1.08 -4.74
CA PHE A 114 8.27 0.18 -4.33
C PHE A 114 9.03 0.87 -3.19
N LEU A 115 9.34 0.13 -2.12
CA LEU A 115 10.01 0.68 -0.94
C LEU A 115 11.43 1.18 -1.26
N GLY A 116 12.11 0.60 -2.26
CA GLY A 116 13.43 1.05 -2.70
C GLY A 116 13.41 2.28 -3.62
N LYS A 117 12.24 2.67 -4.17
CA LYS A 117 12.10 3.83 -5.08
C LYS A 117 11.75 5.14 -4.36
N SER A 118 11.18 5.08 -3.15
CA SER A 118 10.62 6.25 -2.44
C SER A 118 11.45 6.74 -1.27
#